data_AF-A0A976P8F5-F1
#
_entry.id   AF-A0A976P8F5-F1
#
_cell.length_a   1.000
_cell.length_b   1.000
_cell.length_c   1.000
_cell.angle_alpha   90.00
_cell.angle_beta   90.00
_cell.angle_gamma   90.00
#
_symmetry.space_group_name_H-M   'P 1'
#
loop_
_entity.id
_entity.type
_entity.pdbx_description
1 polymer ?
#
loop_
_entity_poly.entity_id
_entity_poly.type
_entity_poly.pdbx_seq_one_letter_code
_entity_poly.pdbx_strand_id
1 'polypeptide(L)' 'MAFEEGVHEMTCPKCGQRHRVKWSRLPVRDRSTVHCQRCHTVMYNRESVRDYGQATAIDD' A
#
# COMPACT_ATOMS: atom_id res chain seq x y z
N MET A 1 18.31 1.29 -15.73
CA MET A 1 17.21 1.81 -14.88
C MET A 1 16.73 0.67 -14.02
N ALA A 2 16.92 0.72 -12.70
CA ALA A 2 16.48 -0.35 -11.81
C ALA A 2 15.01 -0.12 -11.45
N PHE A 3 14.13 -1.01 -11.93
CA PHE A 3 12.75 -1.08 -11.46
C PHE A 3 12.77 -1.78 -10.11
N GLU A 4 12.70 -1.00 -9.03
CA GLU A 4 12.57 -1.56 -7.68
C GLU A 4 11.10 -1.81 -7.39
N GLU A 5 10.73 -3.05 -7.14
CA GLU A 5 9.41 -3.44 -6.67
C GLU A 5 9.51 -4.24 -5.38
N GLY A 6 8.47 -4.18 -4.56
CA GLY A 6 8.42 -4.90 -3.31
C GLY A 6 7.01 -5.06 -2.76
N VAL A 7 6.92 -5.76 -1.65
CA VAL A 7 5.67 -5.92 -0.89
C VAL A 7 5.83 -5.24 0.45
N HIS A 8 4.81 -4.50 0.87
CA HIS A 8 4.72 -3.91 2.18
C HIS A 8 3.50 -4.46 2.89
N GLU A 9 3.71 -5.06 4.06
CA GLU A 9 2.63 -5.49 4.92
C GLU A 9 2.23 -4.35 5.85
N MET A 10 0.94 -4.13 5.98
CA MET A 10 0.39 -3.09 6.83
C MET A 10 -0.93 -3.53 7.43
N THR A 11 -1.16 -3.14 8.68
CA THR A 11 -2.37 -3.48 9.43
C THR A 11 -3.34 -2.32 9.39
N CYS A 12 -4.61 -2.59 9.11
CA CYS A 12 -5.63 -1.57 9.12
C CYS A 12 -5.89 -1.10 10.55
N PRO A 13 -5.73 0.19 10.87
CA PRO A 13 -5.96 0.71 12.23
C PRO A 13 -7.45 0.70 12.62
N LYS A 14 -8.37 0.58 11.65
CA LYS A 14 -9.82 0.59 11.88
C LYS A 14 -10.40 -0.80 12.17
N CYS A 15 -10.08 -1.78 11.32
CA CYS A 15 -10.64 -3.14 11.44
C CYS A 15 -9.65 -4.17 11.96
N GLY A 16 -8.37 -3.82 12.13
CA GLY A 16 -7.32 -4.74 12.58
C GLY A 16 -6.86 -5.76 11.53
N GLN A 17 -7.46 -5.78 10.34
CA GLN A 17 -7.08 -6.70 9.27
C GLN A 17 -5.67 -6.40 8.75
N ARG A 18 -4.85 -7.44 8.58
CA ARG A 18 -3.55 -7.34 7.91
C ARG A 18 -3.73 -7.36 6.40
N HIS A 19 -3.03 -6.46 5.72
CA HIS A 19 -3.02 -6.35 4.27
C HIS A 19 -1.59 -6.35 3.74
N ARG A 20 -1.38 -6.98 2.61
CA ARG A 20 -0.16 -6.83 1.80
C ARG A 20 -0.43 -5.87 0.65
N VAL A 21 0.50 -4.98 0.40
CA VAL A 21 0.41 -3.97 -0.66
C VAL A 21 1.67 -4.06 -1.50
N LYS A 22 1.53 -4.28 -2.80
CA LYS A 22 2.66 -4.19 -3.73
C LYS A 22 3.02 -2.74 -3.93
N TRP A 23 4.31 -2.44 -3.99
CA TRP A 23 4.79 -1.13 -4.35
C TRP A 23 5.84 -1.21 -5.45
N SER A 24 5.90 -0.17 -6.26
CA SER A 24 6.88 0.00 -7.33
C SER A 24 7.53 1.36 -7.21
N ARG A 25 8.81 1.46 -7.54
CA ARG A 25 9.54 2.73 -7.50
C ARG A 25 9.25 3.54 -8.76
N LEU A 26 8.65 4.71 -8.56
CA LEU A 26 8.48 5.71 -9.60
C LEU A 26 9.71 6.62 -9.68
N PRO A 27 10.03 7.15 -10.89
CA PRO A 27 11.10 8.12 -11.07
C PRO A 27 10.76 9.50 -10.47
N VAL A 28 9.47 9.77 -10.23
CA VAL A 28 8.94 11.01 -9.66
C VAL A 28 8.20 10.70 -8.36
N ARG A 29 8.10 11.69 -7.46
CA ARG A 29 7.25 11.57 -6.27
C ARG A 29 5.80 11.67 -6.72
N ASP A 30 4.99 10.70 -6.32
CA ASP A 30 3.57 10.68 -6.55
C ASP A 30 2.81 10.48 -5.22
N ARG A 31 1.52 10.83 -5.22
CA ARG A 31 0.67 10.67 -4.04
C ARG A 31 0.05 9.28 -4.03
N SER A 32 0.62 8.40 -3.22
CA SER A 32 0.06 7.06 -3.04
C SER A 32 -0.97 7.03 -1.91
N THR A 33 -2.15 6.50 -2.23
CA THR A 33 -3.22 6.27 -1.26
C THR A 33 -3.59 4.80 -1.24
N VAL A 34 -3.48 4.18 -0.06
CA VAL A 34 -3.83 2.78 0.15
C VAL A 34 -5.11 2.70 0.97
N HIS A 35 -6.08 1.98 0.43
CA HIS A 35 -7.35 1.71 1.10
C HIS A 35 -7.41 0.26 1.60
N CYS A 36 -8.00 0.09 2.78
CA CYS A 36 -8.32 -1.24 3.30
C CYS A 36 -9.37 -1.91 2.41
N GLN A 37 -9.12 -3.13 1.93
CA GLN A 37 -10.11 -3.92 1.19
C GLN A 37 -11.37 -4.23 2.00
N ARG A 38 -11.27 -4.34 3.32
CA ARG A 38 -12.38 -4.79 4.18
C ARG A 38 -13.28 -3.64 4.63
N CYS A 39 -12.71 -2.52 5.06
CA CYS A 39 -13.46 -1.39 5.63
C CYS A 39 -13.33 -0.09 4.82
N HIS A 40 -12.62 -0.12 3.69
CA HIS A 40 -12.40 0.99 2.77
C HIS A 40 -11.72 2.24 3.38
N THR A 41 -11.30 2.14 4.65
CA THR A 41 -10.56 3.19 5.36
C THR A 41 -9.19 3.40 4.72
N VAL A 42 -8.76 4.66 4.65
CA VAL A 42 -7.42 5.05 4.23
C VAL A 42 -6.41 4.56 5.26
N MET A 43 -5.55 3.64 4.85
CA MET A 43 -4.47 3.10 5.69
C MET A 43 -3.15 3.84 5.47
N TYR A 44 -2.95 4.39 4.28
CA TYR A 44 -1.75 5.13 3.90
C TYR A 44 -2.14 6.25 2.94
N ASN A 45 -1.60 7.45 3.13
CA ASN A 45 -1.81 8.58 2.22
C ASN A 45 -0.62 9.55 2.38
N ARG A 46 0.40 9.40 1.54
CA ARG A 46 1.54 10.33 1.51
C ARG A 46 2.21 10.36 0.16
N GLU A 47 2.89 11.47 -0.11
CA GLU A 47 3.77 11.60 -1.26
C GLU A 47 5.04 10.78 -1.06
N SER A 48 5.37 9.96 -2.06
CA SER A 48 6.53 9.09 -2.03
C SER A 48 6.98 8.76 -3.46
N VAL A 49 8.23 8.33 -3.60
CA VAL A 49 8.70 7.71 -4.87
C VAL A 49 8.26 6.25 -4.98
N ARG A 50 7.54 5.73 -3.98
CA ARG A 50 6.96 4.39 -3.98
C ARG A 50 5.49 4.52 -4.30
N ASP A 51 5.08 4.05 -5.47
CA ASP A 51 3.68 3.86 -5.81
C ASP A 51 3.16 2.62 -5.12
N TYR A 52 2.12 2.76 -4.32
CA TYR A 52 1.47 1.65 -3.65
C TYR A 52 0.21 1.25 -4.43
N GLY A 53 0.16 0.00 -4.87
CA GLY A 53 -1.00 -0.56 -5.56
C GLY A 53 -2.15 -0.92 -4.60
N GLN A 54 -3.03 -1.80 -5.07
CA GLN A 54 -4.18 -2.23 -4.29
C GLN A 54 -3.76 -3.10 -3.10
N ALA A 55 -4.27 -2.78 -1.91
CA ALA A 55 -4.11 -3.64 -0.75
C ALA A 55 -4.83 -4.97 -0.96
N THR A 56 -4.21 -6.09 -0.60
CA THR A 56 -4.83 -7.42 -0.58
C THR A 56 -4.90 -7.89 0.87
N ALA A 57 -6.08 -8.30 1.34
CA ALA A 57 -6.20 -8.90 2.68
C ALA A 57 -5.37 -10.19 2.74
N ILE A 58 -4.60 -10.33 3.81
CA ILE A 58 -3.95 -11.58 4.15
C ILE A 58 -4.90 -12.27 5.12
N ASP A 59 -5.54 -13.34 4.65
CA ASP A 59 -6.28 -14.29 5.47
C ASP A 59 -5.32 -15.49 5.60
N ASP A 60 -4.89 -15.80 6.82
CA ASP A 60 -4.04 -16.95 7.16
C ASP A 60 -4.94 -18.09 7.65
#